data_AF-A0A543CIU9-F1
#
_entry.id   AF-A0A543CIU9-F1
#
_cell.length_a   1.000
_cell.length_b   1.000
_cell.length_c   1.000
_cell.angle_alpha   90.00
_cell.angle_beta   90.00
_cell.angle_gamma   90.00
#
_symmetry.space_group_name_H-M   'P 1'
#
loop_
_entity.id
_entity.type
_entity.pdbx_description
1 polymer ?
#
loop_
_entity_poly.entity_id
_entity_poly.type
_entity_poly.pdbx_seq_one_letter_code
_entity_poly.pdbx_strand_id
1 'polypeptide(L)'
;MLASGVTPAFGTDGHLPCGRYRVDMEAAYDLLVGADRFKSSATRPHLWRNLTIYLLVFDDLEREYAGILGGCSIIHNLWIGGSFVSTKNEPDDIDLTVFTDAEAIDALKNKPGSGWIKDAFNRDKIQVRYGLDPHQVNYVAVPRVFRPTDMTLRERDYFRDRGRFDDWWQRTHPPGTVDKQAPTVESCVPARGYLEVTL
;
A
#
# COMPACT_ATOMS: atom_id res chain seq x y z
N MET A 1 -16.64 1.68 17.41
CA MET A 1 -17.45 1.72 16.17
C MET A 1 -16.93 2.91 15.38
N LEU A 2 -15.86 2.72 14.60
CA LEU A 2 -15.32 3.77 13.73
C LEU A 2 -16.28 3.89 12.53
N ALA A 3 -16.65 5.12 12.18
CA ALA A 3 -17.57 5.37 11.08
C ALA A 3 -17.05 4.70 9.80
N SER A 4 -17.88 3.86 9.18
CA SER A 4 -17.68 3.37 7.82
C SER A 4 -17.51 4.61 6.93
N GLY A 5 -16.28 4.83 6.45
CA GLY A 5 -15.99 5.93 5.54
C GLY A 5 -16.86 5.85 4.30
N VAL A 6 -17.17 7.00 3.70
CA VAL A 6 -17.80 7.04 2.38
C VAL A 6 -16.84 6.40 1.39
N THR A 7 -17.23 5.26 0.80
CA THR A 7 -16.47 4.62 -0.28
C THR A 7 -16.37 5.59 -1.45
N PRO A 8 -15.16 5.95 -1.91
CA PRO A 8 -15.01 6.91 -3.00
C PRO A 8 -15.51 6.29 -4.32
N ALA A 9 -15.96 7.14 -5.25
CA ALA A 9 -16.35 6.73 -6.59
C ALA A 9 -15.32 7.19 -7.62
N PHE A 10 -15.12 6.40 -8.67
CA PHE A 10 -14.28 6.79 -9.80
C PHE A 10 -14.92 7.96 -10.57
N GLY A 11 -14.11 8.95 -10.92
CA GLY A 11 -14.46 10.04 -11.81
C GLY A 11 -14.59 9.61 -13.27
N THR A 12 -14.94 10.57 -14.13
CA THR A 12 -15.09 10.36 -15.57
C THR A 12 -13.78 10.06 -16.30
N ASP A 13 -12.66 10.43 -15.69
CA ASP A 13 -11.30 10.14 -16.15
C ASP A 13 -10.82 8.72 -15.80
N GLY A 14 -11.65 7.95 -15.08
CA GLY A 14 -11.34 6.58 -14.70
C GLY A 14 -10.47 6.47 -13.44
N HIS A 15 -10.21 7.57 -12.73
CA HIS A 15 -9.44 7.60 -11.49
C HIS A 15 -10.31 8.01 -10.30
N LEU A 16 -9.86 7.72 -9.08
CA LEU A 16 -10.46 8.35 -7.91
C LEU A 16 -10.12 9.85 -7.92
N PRO A 17 -10.98 10.74 -7.40
CA PRO A 17 -10.63 12.14 -7.24
C PRO A 17 -9.37 12.28 -6.38
N CYS A 18 -8.57 13.32 -6.60
CA CYS A 18 -7.29 13.49 -5.91
C CYS A 18 -7.40 13.37 -4.38
N GLY A 19 -6.51 12.58 -3.77
CA GLY A 19 -6.43 12.42 -2.32
C GLY A 19 -6.25 10.97 -1.85
N ARG A 20 -6.15 10.80 -0.53
CA ARG A 20 -6.03 9.50 0.15
C ARG A 20 -7.37 9.13 0.79
N TYR A 21 -7.92 7.98 0.40
CA TYR A 21 -9.21 7.49 0.91
C TYR A 21 -9.00 6.31 1.84
N ARG A 22 -9.36 6.47 3.11
CA ARG A 22 -9.27 5.37 4.08
C ARG A 22 -10.48 4.46 3.97
N VAL A 23 -10.22 3.16 3.80
CA VAL A 23 -11.21 2.08 3.74
C VAL A 23 -10.66 0.85 4.48
N ASP A 24 -11.51 -0.12 4.79
CA ASP A 24 -11.06 -1.45 5.24
C ASP A 24 -10.89 -2.40 4.04
N MET A 25 -10.41 -3.61 4.30
CA MET A 25 -10.21 -4.64 3.28
C MET A 25 -11.51 -5.02 2.54
N GLU A 26 -12.66 -5.02 3.21
CA GLU A 26 -13.95 -5.37 2.61
C GLU A 26 -14.41 -4.28 1.65
N ALA A 27 -14.41 -3.03 2.08
CA ALA A 27 -14.75 -1.89 1.24
C ALA A 27 -13.77 -1.71 0.07
N ALA A 28 -12.48 -1.99 0.28
CA ALA A 28 -11.49 -2.01 -0.80
C ALA A 28 -11.77 -3.13 -1.82
N TYR A 29 -12.14 -4.33 -1.36
CA TYR A 29 -12.53 -5.43 -2.24
C TYR A 29 -13.78 -5.08 -3.06
N ASP A 30 -14.83 -4.57 -2.40
CA ASP A 30 -16.07 -4.21 -3.08
C ASP A 30 -15.84 -3.13 -4.14
N LEU A 31 -15.00 -2.13 -3.84
CA LEU A 31 -14.68 -1.06 -4.78
C LEU A 31 -13.82 -1.55 -5.96
N LEU A 32 -12.81 -2.37 -5.70
CA LEU A 32 -11.75 -2.69 -6.68
C LEU A 32 -11.94 -4.04 -7.38
N VAL A 33 -12.80 -4.92 -6.87
CA VAL A 33 -12.99 -6.29 -7.37
C VAL A 33 -14.47 -6.64 -7.48
N GLY A 34 -15.23 -6.44 -6.41
CA GLY A 34 -16.64 -6.83 -6.31
C GLY A 34 -17.60 -5.97 -7.15
N ALA A 35 -17.19 -4.75 -7.51
CA ALA A 35 -18.02 -3.82 -8.27
C ALA A 35 -18.46 -4.39 -9.62
N ASP A 36 -19.70 -4.10 -10.02
CA ASP A 36 -20.31 -4.61 -11.26
C ASP A 36 -19.44 -4.43 -12.51
N ARG A 37 -18.72 -3.31 -12.59
CA ARG A 37 -17.82 -3.00 -13.72
C ARG A 37 -16.62 -3.93 -13.86
N PHE A 38 -16.26 -4.65 -12.80
CA PHE A 38 -15.12 -5.57 -12.78
C PHE A 38 -15.56 -7.05 -12.79
N LYS A 39 -16.85 -7.34 -12.93
CA LYS A 39 -17.37 -8.72 -13.03
C LYS A 39 -16.76 -9.52 -14.17
N SER A 40 -16.35 -8.86 -15.25
CA SER A 40 -15.67 -9.49 -16.38
C SER A 40 -14.15 -9.53 -16.24
N SER A 41 -13.58 -9.00 -15.15
CA SER A 41 -12.13 -9.00 -14.92
C SER A 41 -11.63 -10.39 -14.55
N ALA A 42 -10.63 -10.88 -15.27
CA ALA A 42 -9.94 -12.12 -14.91
C ALA A 42 -8.80 -11.88 -13.90
N THR A 43 -8.14 -10.73 -13.99
CA THR A 43 -6.94 -10.41 -13.18
C THR A 43 -7.28 -9.88 -11.79
N ARG A 44 -8.29 -9.02 -11.63
CA ARG A 44 -8.59 -8.36 -10.34
C ARG A 44 -8.84 -9.35 -9.19
N PRO A 45 -9.71 -10.38 -9.35
CA PRO A 45 -9.90 -11.37 -8.29
C PRO A 45 -8.64 -12.19 -8.00
N HIS A 46 -7.85 -12.48 -9.03
CA HIS A 46 -6.60 -13.23 -8.89
C HIS A 46 -5.54 -12.44 -8.10
N LEU A 47 -5.31 -11.18 -8.48
CA LEU A 47 -4.40 -10.27 -7.80
C LEU A 47 -4.82 -10.02 -6.35
N TRP A 48 -6.12 -9.81 -6.09
CA TRP A 48 -6.61 -9.62 -4.73
C TRP A 48 -6.43 -10.86 -3.85
N ARG A 49 -6.68 -12.05 -4.40
CA ARG A 49 -6.39 -13.31 -3.71
C ARG A 49 -4.90 -13.42 -3.37
N ASN A 50 -4.02 -13.07 -4.32
CA ASN A 50 -2.58 -13.12 -4.08
C ASN A 50 -2.13 -12.09 -3.04
N LEU A 51 -2.71 -10.88 -3.02
CA LEU A 51 -2.51 -9.91 -1.94
C LEU A 51 -2.91 -10.49 -0.59
N THR A 52 -4.06 -11.16 -0.51
CA THR A 52 -4.53 -11.80 0.72
C THR A 52 -3.53 -12.86 1.19
N ILE A 53 -3.05 -13.72 0.29
CA ILE A 53 -2.02 -14.74 0.61
C ILE A 53 -0.71 -14.09 1.08
N TYR A 54 -0.28 -13.00 0.44
CA TYR A 54 0.90 -12.24 0.83
C TYR A 54 0.78 -11.70 2.27
N LEU A 55 -0.38 -11.17 2.64
CA LEU A 55 -0.66 -10.65 3.98
C LEU A 55 -0.76 -11.75 5.04
N LEU A 56 -1.30 -12.92 4.68
CA LEU A 56 -1.40 -14.06 5.61
C LEU A 56 -0.03 -14.51 6.14
N VAL A 57 1.05 -14.37 5.36
CA VAL A 57 2.39 -14.71 5.86
C VAL A 57 2.85 -13.77 6.98
N PHE A 58 2.40 -12.51 6.98
CA PHE A 58 2.66 -11.59 8.10
C PHE A 58 1.80 -11.94 9.32
N ASP A 59 0.52 -12.28 9.12
CA ASP A 59 -0.35 -12.75 10.20
C ASP A 59 0.21 -14.03 10.86
N ASP A 60 0.72 -14.98 10.08
CA ASP A 60 1.39 -16.18 10.60
C ASP A 60 2.60 -15.82 11.48
N LEU A 61 3.42 -14.86 11.06
CA LEU A 61 4.55 -14.36 11.85
C LEU A 61 4.08 -13.63 13.12
N GLU A 62 3.02 -12.83 13.04
CA GLU A 62 2.44 -12.14 14.20
C GLU A 62 1.94 -13.14 15.25
N ARG A 63 1.28 -14.21 14.81
CA ARG A 63 0.80 -15.29 15.69
C ARG A 63 1.95 -16.07 16.30
N GLU A 64 2.95 -16.43 15.51
CA GLU A 64 4.13 -17.17 15.98
C GLU A 64 4.91 -16.39 17.05
N TYR A 65 5.04 -15.07 16.86
CA TYR A 65 5.86 -14.20 17.70
C TYR A 65 5.06 -13.24 18.58
N ALA A 66 3.78 -13.51 18.83
CA ALA A 66 2.89 -12.63 19.61
C ALA A 66 3.47 -12.21 20.97
N GLY A 67 4.15 -13.13 21.66
CA GLY A 67 4.79 -12.85 22.96
C GLY A 67 5.98 -11.89 22.90
N ILE A 68 6.66 -11.79 21.74
CA ILE A 68 7.77 -10.85 21.51
C ILE A 68 7.24 -9.51 21.01
N LEU A 69 6.20 -9.55 20.18
CA LEU A 69 5.60 -8.35 19.59
C LEU A 69 4.77 -7.54 20.58
N GLY A 70 4.37 -8.11 21.72
CA GLY A 70 3.71 -7.37 22.79
C GLY A 70 2.36 -6.77 22.38
N GLY A 71 1.69 -7.37 21.40
CA GLY A 71 0.43 -6.88 20.82
C GLY A 71 0.60 -5.86 19.69
N CYS A 72 1.82 -5.54 19.26
CA CYS A 72 2.06 -4.76 18.05
C CYS A 72 1.88 -5.61 16.80
N SER A 73 1.12 -5.12 15.82
CA SER A 73 1.08 -5.69 14.47
C SER A 73 2.34 -5.33 13.69
N ILE A 74 2.79 -6.23 12.83
CA ILE A 74 3.87 -5.99 11.86
C ILE A 74 3.39 -5.00 10.81
N ILE A 75 2.16 -5.12 10.31
CA ILE A 75 1.58 -4.19 9.32
C ILE A 75 0.53 -3.30 9.97
N HIS A 76 0.66 -1.99 9.78
CA HIS A 76 -0.31 -0.98 10.25
C HIS A 76 -1.44 -0.72 9.25
N ASN A 77 -1.08 -0.56 7.97
CA ASN A 77 -2.00 -0.34 6.87
C ASN A 77 -1.26 -0.51 5.54
N LEU A 78 -2.04 -0.55 4.47
CA LEU A 78 -1.55 -0.61 3.10
C LEU A 78 -1.98 0.65 2.37
N TRP A 79 -1.14 1.22 1.52
CA TRP A 79 -1.62 2.10 0.46
C TRP A 79 -1.64 1.33 -0.84
N ILE A 80 -2.77 1.38 -1.55
CA ILE A 80 -2.96 0.73 -2.84
C ILE A 80 -3.20 1.82 -3.88
N GLY A 81 -2.43 1.80 -4.96
CA GLY A 81 -2.46 2.81 -6.00
C GLY A 81 -2.44 2.21 -7.41
N GLY A 82 -1.95 3.02 -8.35
CA GLY A 82 -1.64 2.50 -9.68
C GLY A 82 -2.85 2.17 -10.54
N SER A 83 -2.64 1.25 -11.48
CA SER A 83 -3.69 0.85 -12.43
C SER A 83 -4.79 0.02 -11.77
N PHE A 84 -4.49 -0.65 -10.66
CA PHE A 84 -5.46 -1.39 -9.86
C PHE A 84 -6.53 -0.47 -9.25
N VAL A 85 -6.14 0.74 -8.83
CA VAL A 85 -7.04 1.82 -8.36
C VAL A 85 -7.42 2.75 -9.51
N SER A 86 -8.01 2.16 -10.55
CA SER A 86 -8.59 2.86 -11.69
C SER A 86 -9.72 2.04 -12.30
N THR A 87 -10.32 2.52 -13.38
CA THR A 87 -11.28 1.78 -14.18
C THR A 87 -10.67 0.79 -15.18
N LYS A 88 -9.33 0.63 -15.23
CA LYS A 88 -8.68 -0.39 -16.08
C LYS A 88 -9.19 -1.78 -15.72
N ASN A 89 -9.87 -2.48 -16.62
CA ASN A 89 -10.50 -3.77 -16.28
C ASN A 89 -9.47 -4.86 -15.92
N GLU A 90 -8.33 -4.89 -16.64
CA GLU A 90 -7.27 -5.88 -16.44
C GLU A 90 -5.96 -5.20 -16.01
N PRO A 91 -5.78 -4.86 -14.72
CA PRO A 91 -4.49 -4.43 -14.19
C PRO A 91 -3.47 -5.59 -14.21
N ASP A 92 -2.20 -5.25 -14.40
CA ASP A 92 -1.11 -6.24 -14.51
C ASP A 92 -0.59 -6.67 -13.12
N ASP A 93 -0.66 -5.76 -12.16
CA ASP A 93 -0.23 -5.93 -10.77
C ASP A 93 -0.99 -5.02 -9.80
N ILE A 94 -0.64 -5.11 -8.51
CA ILE A 94 -1.06 -4.18 -7.45
C ILE A 94 0.15 -3.39 -6.97
N ASP A 95 0.17 -2.10 -7.27
CA ASP A 95 1.09 -1.12 -6.68
C ASP A 95 0.75 -0.88 -5.20
N LEU A 96 1.72 -1.11 -4.31
CA LEU A 96 1.44 -1.19 -2.88
C LEU A 96 2.53 -0.55 -2.02
N THR A 97 2.13 0.24 -1.02
CA THR A 97 3.01 0.65 0.08
C THR A 97 2.57 -0.04 1.35
N VAL A 98 3.41 -0.90 1.93
CA VAL A 98 3.16 -1.54 3.23
C VAL A 98 3.76 -0.67 4.33
N PHE A 99 2.92 -0.20 5.25
CA PHE A 99 3.41 0.45 6.46
C PHE A 99 3.71 -0.61 7.51
N THR A 100 4.98 -0.91 7.71
CA THR A 100 5.43 -1.90 8.70
C THR A 100 5.87 -1.21 9.99
N ASP A 101 5.48 -1.73 11.15
CA ASP A 101 5.93 -1.20 12.44
C ASP A 101 7.44 -1.38 12.63
N ALA A 102 8.18 -0.29 12.78
CA ALA A 102 9.64 -0.35 12.87
C ALA A 102 10.14 -1.15 14.09
N GLU A 103 9.41 -1.11 15.22
CA GLU A 103 9.77 -1.84 16.43
C GLU A 103 9.47 -3.34 16.29
N ALA A 104 8.32 -3.69 15.69
CA ALA A 104 8.00 -5.09 15.37
C ALA A 104 9.05 -5.71 14.43
N ILE A 105 9.43 -4.99 13.37
CA ILE A 105 10.46 -5.44 12.43
C ILE A 105 11.80 -5.64 13.15
N ASP A 106 12.20 -4.73 14.05
CA ASP A 106 13.42 -4.89 14.84
C ASP A 106 13.35 -6.10 15.78
N ALA A 107 12.21 -6.33 16.43
CA ALA A 107 12.02 -7.43 17.37
C ALA A 107 12.06 -8.81 16.69
N LEU A 108 11.65 -8.88 15.42
CA LEU A 108 11.68 -10.08 14.60
C LEU A 108 13.04 -10.36 13.95
N LYS A 109 14.01 -9.45 14.03
CA LYS A 109 15.34 -9.67 13.44
C LYS A 109 15.97 -10.95 13.98
N ASN A 110 16.50 -11.75 13.05
CA ASN A 110 17.17 -13.03 13.30
C ASN A 110 16.27 -14.12 13.93
N LYS A 111 14.94 -13.95 13.95
CA LYS A 111 14.02 -15.02 14.34
C LYS A 111 13.84 -16.02 13.20
N PRO A 112 13.63 -17.32 13.47
CA PRO A 112 13.23 -18.29 12.44
C PRO A 112 12.05 -17.76 11.60
N GLY A 113 12.05 -17.99 10.29
CA GLY A 113 10.98 -17.51 9.41
C GLY A 113 11.00 -16.00 9.07
N SER A 114 11.57 -15.13 9.92
CA SER A 114 11.60 -13.66 9.72
C SER A 114 12.34 -13.21 8.44
N GLY A 115 13.17 -14.08 7.86
CA GLY A 115 13.82 -13.85 6.57
C GLY A 115 12.83 -13.57 5.43
N TRP A 116 11.59 -14.07 5.55
CA TRP A 116 10.49 -13.75 4.66
C TRP A 116 10.26 -12.25 4.52
N ILE A 117 10.36 -11.47 5.59
CA ILE A 117 10.10 -10.01 5.57
C ILE A 117 11.01 -9.32 4.55
N LYS A 118 12.27 -9.71 4.46
CA LYS A 118 13.20 -9.16 3.46
C LYS A 118 12.77 -9.52 2.04
N ASP A 119 12.33 -10.76 1.83
CA ASP A 119 11.86 -11.22 0.53
C ASP A 119 10.51 -10.60 0.14
N ALA A 120 9.66 -10.28 1.13
CA ALA A 120 8.35 -9.64 0.96
C ALA A 120 8.42 -8.23 0.34
N PHE A 121 9.61 -7.63 0.30
CA PHE A 121 9.89 -6.34 -0.35
C PHE A 121 10.92 -6.44 -1.48
N ASN A 122 11.24 -7.67 -1.92
CA ASN A 122 11.99 -7.88 -3.15
C ASN A 122 11.03 -7.85 -4.34
N ARG A 123 10.96 -6.70 -5.00
CA ARG A 123 10.04 -6.43 -6.13
C ARG A 123 10.00 -7.56 -7.15
N ASP A 124 11.15 -7.96 -7.72
CA ASP A 124 11.17 -8.96 -8.79
C ASP A 124 10.62 -10.31 -8.33
N LYS A 125 10.95 -10.72 -7.10
CA LYS A 125 10.42 -11.97 -6.52
C LYS A 125 8.92 -11.90 -6.27
N ILE A 126 8.44 -10.78 -5.71
CA ILE A 126 7.04 -10.64 -5.31
C ILE A 126 6.14 -10.39 -6.52
N GLN A 127 6.60 -9.65 -7.51
CA GLN A 127 5.85 -9.43 -8.75
C GLN A 127 5.65 -10.76 -9.49
N VAL A 128 6.68 -11.59 -9.62
CA VAL A 128 6.56 -12.92 -10.25
C VAL A 128 5.65 -13.87 -9.46
N ARG A 129 5.74 -13.85 -8.12
CA ARG A 129 5.02 -14.81 -7.27
C ARG A 129 3.57 -14.42 -7.00
N TYR A 130 3.28 -13.13 -6.86
CA TYR A 130 1.98 -12.63 -6.40
C TYR A 130 1.36 -11.59 -7.33
N GLY A 131 2.10 -11.02 -8.28
CA GLY A 131 1.63 -9.87 -9.07
C GLY A 131 1.48 -8.60 -8.22
N LEU A 132 2.38 -8.39 -7.25
CA LEU A 132 2.38 -7.19 -6.40
C LEU A 132 3.69 -6.43 -6.59
N ASP A 133 3.64 -5.11 -6.50
CA ASP A 133 4.81 -4.22 -6.44
C ASP A 133 4.89 -3.55 -5.05
N PRO A 134 5.40 -4.27 -4.03
CA PRO A 134 5.39 -3.78 -2.65
C PRO A 134 6.58 -2.86 -2.35
N HIS A 135 6.28 -1.73 -1.76
CA HIS A 135 7.25 -0.82 -1.17
C HIS A 135 7.08 -0.73 0.34
N GLN A 136 8.17 -0.88 1.10
CA GLN A 136 8.13 -0.76 2.55
C GLN A 136 8.23 0.71 2.98
N VAL A 137 7.37 1.10 3.92
CA VAL A 137 7.58 2.28 4.76
C VAL A 137 7.62 1.83 6.21
N ASN A 138 8.73 2.11 6.90
CA ASN A 138 8.86 1.81 8.32
C ASN A 138 8.09 2.86 9.12
N TYR A 139 6.91 2.49 9.61
CA TYR A 139 6.10 3.32 10.48
C TYR A 139 6.79 3.51 11.82
N VAL A 140 6.79 4.77 12.29
CA VAL A 140 7.20 5.16 13.64
C VAL A 140 6.16 6.12 14.20
N ALA A 141 5.74 5.89 15.44
CA ALA A 141 4.90 6.84 16.15
C ALA A 141 5.72 8.07 16.56
N VAL A 142 5.45 9.22 15.93
CA VAL A 142 6.16 10.48 16.22
C VAL A 142 5.27 11.42 17.04
N PRO A 143 5.48 11.58 18.36
CA PRO A 143 4.59 12.36 19.21
C PRO A 143 4.73 13.88 19.03
N ARG A 144 5.88 14.36 18.54
CA ARG A 144 6.22 15.81 18.46
C ARG A 144 6.51 16.25 17.02
N VAL A 145 5.53 16.09 16.13
CA VAL A 145 5.68 16.33 14.68
C VAL A 145 6.08 17.76 14.29
N PHE A 146 5.76 18.76 15.12
CA PHE A 146 6.07 20.18 14.85
C PHE A 146 7.44 20.64 15.38
N ARG A 147 8.29 19.71 15.84
CA ARG A 147 9.65 20.01 16.29
C ARG A 147 10.67 19.21 15.46
N PRO A 148 10.90 19.58 14.20
CA PRO A 148 11.74 18.80 13.29
C PRO A 148 13.20 18.67 13.77
N THR A 149 13.68 19.63 14.56
CA THR A 149 15.00 19.57 15.20
C THR A 149 15.13 18.44 16.20
N ASP A 150 14.03 18.06 16.85
CA ASP A 150 14.00 17.06 17.92
C ASP A 150 13.81 15.64 17.36
N MET A 151 13.49 15.51 16.07
CA MET A 151 13.27 14.22 15.43
C MET A 151 14.58 13.44 15.28
N THR A 152 14.53 12.16 15.63
CA THR A 152 15.55 11.17 15.30
C THR A 152 15.63 10.94 13.79
N LEU A 153 16.72 10.32 13.32
CA LEU A 153 16.86 9.96 11.91
C LEU A 153 15.72 9.05 11.43
N ARG A 154 15.30 8.09 12.25
CA ARG A 154 14.23 7.14 11.90
C ARG A 154 12.88 7.84 11.71
N GLU A 155 12.56 8.82 12.57
CA GLU A 155 11.33 9.61 12.45
C GLU A 155 11.36 10.50 11.19
N ARG A 156 12.52 11.08 10.86
CA ARG A 156 12.70 11.86 9.62
C ARG A 156 12.56 10.98 8.39
N ASP A 157 13.16 9.78 8.40
CA ASP A 157 13.05 8.81 7.31
C ASP A 157 11.59 8.39 7.11
N TYR A 158 10.84 8.14 8.19
CA TYR A 158 9.41 7.84 8.11
C TYR A 158 8.63 8.96 7.41
N PHE A 159 8.81 10.23 7.80
CA PHE A 159 8.10 11.34 7.15
C PHE A 159 8.53 11.54 5.70
N ARG A 160 9.83 11.41 5.40
CA ARG A 160 10.35 11.48 4.04
C ARG A 160 9.69 10.42 3.16
N ASP A 161 9.71 9.16 3.61
CA ASP A 161 9.25 8.03 2.80
C ASP A 161 7.72 8.03 2.69
N ARG A 162 7.00 8.34 3.77
CA ARG A 162 5.54 8.55 3.74
C ARG A 162 5.16 9.66 2.76
N GLY A 163 5.81 10.82 2.84
CA GLY A 163 5.54 11.95 1.93
C GLY A 163 5.89 11.64 0.48
N ARG A 164 7.00 10.94 0.24
CA ARG A 164 7.40 10.48 -1.10
C ARG A 164 6.32 9.61 -1.74
N PHE A 165 5.79 8.62 -1.01
CA PHE A 165 4.75 7.74 -1.56
C PHE A 165 3.38 8.43 -1.65
N ASP A 166 3.05 9.34 -0.72
CA ASP A 166 1.79 10.10 -0.75
C ASP A 166 1.73 10.96 -2.03
N ASP A 167 2.84 11.62 -2.36
CA ASP A 167 2.99 12.37 -3.60
C ASP A 167 2.98 11.46 -4.83
N TRP A 168 3.78 10.38 -4.83
CA TRP A 168 3.90 9.47 -5.97
C TRP A 168 2.56 8.83 -6.37
N TRP A 169 1.75 8.37 -5.41
CA TRP A 169 0.48 7.70 -5.73
C TRP A 169 -0.57 8.60 -6.33
N GLN A 170 -0.46 9.92 -6.13
CA GLN A 170 -1.38 10.88 -6.70
C GLN A 170 -1.03 11.27 -8.15
N ARG A 171 0.12 10.82 -8.69
CA ARG A 171 0.55 11.15 -10.06
C ARG A 171 -0.11 10.23 -11.09
N THR A 172 -0.31 10.76 -12.30
CA THR A 172 -0.75 10.00 -13.49
C THR A 172 0.24 10.21 -14.64
N HIS A 173 0.28 9.27 -15.58
CA HIS A 173 0.99 9.49 -16.84
C HIS A 173 0.22 10.50 -17.72
N PRO A 174 0.89 11.44 -18.40
CA PRO A 174 0.22 12.28 -19.38
C PRO A 174 -0.46 11.46 -20.48
N PRO A 175 -1.63 11.86 -20.99
CA PRO A 175 -2.28 11.16 -22.10
C PRO A 175 -1.35 10.99 -23.30
N GLY A 176 -1.29 9.79 -23.86
CA GLY A 176 -0.45 9.48 -25.03
C GLY A 176 1.04 9.25 -24.73
N THR A 177 1.44 9.24 -23.45
CA THR A 177 2.79 8.78 -23.05
C THR A 177 2.79 7.28 -22.82
N VAL A 178 3.95 6.65 -23.04
CA VAL A 178 4.14 5.23 -22.70
C VAL A 178 4.41 5.15 -21.20
N ASP A 179 3.79 4.19 -20.51
CA ASP A 179 3.90 3.91 -19.05
C ASP A 179 5.35 3.76 -18.52
N LYS A 180 6.36 3.82 -19.40
CA LYS A 180 7.78 3.65 -19.08
C LYS A 180 8.58 4.94 -18.98
N GLN A 181 7.99 6.10 -19.28
CA GLN A 181 8.70 7.39 -19.15
C GLN A 181 8.58 7.94 -17.72
N ALA A 182 9.70 8.41 -17.17
CA ALA A 182 9.71 9.06 -15.87
C ALA A 182 8.88 10.37 -15.91
N PRO A 183 8.13 10.70 -14.84
CA PRO A 183 7.40 11.96 -14.76
C PRO A 183 8.32 13.18 -14.90
N THR A 184 7.85 14.22 -15.59
CA THR A 184 8.48 15.55 -15.61
C THR A 184 7.99 16.40 -14.44
N VAL A 185 8.56 17.60 -14.27
CA VAL A 185 8.10 18.56 -13.25
C VAL A 185 6.65 19.00 -13.51
N GLU A 186 6.26 19.09 -14.78
CA GLU A 186 4.90 19.47 -15.17
C GLU A 186 3.91 18.32 -14.96
N SER A 187 4.35 17.07 -15.12
CA SER A 187 3.51 15.88 -15.00
C SER A 187 3.48 15.27 -13.61
N CYS A 188 4.20 15.84 -12.63
CA CYS A 188 4.20 15.33 -11.25
C CYS A 188 3.10 15.92 -10.38
N VAL A 189 2.24 16.79 -10.93
CA VAL A 189 1.11 17.35 -10.21
C VAL A 189 0.12 16.25 -9.78
N PRO A 190 -0.45 16.32 -8.57
CA PRO A 190 -1.50 15.40 -8.14
C PRO A 190 -2.72 15.44 -9.08
N ALA A 191 -3.12 14.27 -9.58
CA ALA A 191 -4.17 14.10 -10.56
C ALA A 191 -5.12 12.92 -10.27
N ARG A 192 -4.77 12.01 -9.35
CA ARG A 192 -5.63 10.89 -8.94
C ARG A 192 -5.59 10.63 -7.44
N GLY A 193 -6.58 9.91 -6.95
CA GLY A 193 -6.61 9.36 -5.60
C GLY A 193 -6.09 7.93 -5.50
N TYR A 194 -5.84 7.50 -4.27
CA TYR A 194 -5.43 6.15 -3.91
C TYR A 194 -6.08 5.71 -2.58
N LEU A 195 -6.03 4.41 -2.27
CA LEU A 195 -6.66 3.88 -1.06
C LEU A 195 -5.63 3.70 0.07
N GLU A 196 -6.00 4.08 1.29
CA GLU A 196 -5.37 3.63 2.53
C GLU A 196 -6.24 2.54 3.15
N VAL A 197 -5.78 1.29 3.08
CA VAL A 197 -6.52 0.11 3.51
C VAL A 197 -6.08 -0.30 4.91
N THR A 198 -7.01 -0.32 5.85
CA THR A 198 -6.80 -0.84 7.22
C THR A 198 -7.03 -2.36 7.24
N LEU A 199 -6.18 -3.06 7.99
CA LEU A 199 -6.21 -4.52 8.17
C LEU A 199 -7.01 -4.93 9.41
#